data_AF-A0A319BV15-F1
#
_entry.id   AF-A0A319BV15-F1
#
_cell.length_a   1.000
_cell.length_b   1.000
_cell.length_c   1.000
_cell.angle_alpha   90.00
_cell.angle_beta   90.00
_cell.angle_gamma   90.00
#
_symmetry.space_group_name_H-M   'P 1'
#
loop_
_entity.id
_entity.type
_entity.pdbx_description
1 polymer ?
#
loop_
_entity_poly.entity_id
_entity_poly.type
_entity_poly.pdbx_seq_one_letter_code
_entity_poly.pdbx_strand_id
1 'polypeptide(L)'
;MSSLQDILRAASILSEIGDADKEILLPYRTKLEPAFHRLQALLQPNAHQQPTRSTPIAPESNDRREIHSIELLLRFLERDRKEYIKLTAEPPTSFLSKAVNWMAEDPRIVDFVSLAEPKGKLLDERFRGGLSMISLTDEYLEWEERIYGSTRADRIFDDLTSASDWRDSHYKEFIEDRSDQLRDKARAQRCIEYGIKYRVFHKLYCLRLAVQSEHDNTIDKGIGILGILLPSVSHFRRVKYDDLPYLANAILSSKWRDDTQKQEKWTAQCLAMFDSKLLKTDLKQY
;
A
#
# COMPACT_ATOMS: atom_id res chain seq x y z
N MET A 1 9.12 14.55 13.78
CA MET A 1 10.59 14.60 13.89
C MET A 1 10.97 13.65 15.01
N SER A 2 11.38 12.41 14.70
CA SER A 2 11.92 11.51 15.71
C SER A 2 13.18 12.15 16.26
N SER A 3 13.16 12.48 17.54
CA SER A 3 14.16 13.37 18.12
C SER A 3 15.49 12.64 18.19
N LEU A 4 16.60 13.38 18.16
CA LEU A 4 17.95 12.86 18.44
C LEU A 4 17.97 12.00 19.73
N GLN A 5 17.06 12.27 20.67
CA GLN A 5 16.90 11.52 21.91
C GLN A 5 16.39 10.10 21.68
N ASP A 6 15.57 9.84 20.66
CA ASP A 6 15.10 8.49 20.34
C ASP A 6 16.24 7.62 19.82
N ILE A 7 17.15 8.20 19.03
CA ILE A 7 18.37 7.55 18.53
C ILE A 7 19.32 7.26 19.69
N LEU A 8 19.53 8.24 20.58
CA LEU A 8 20.38 8.07 21.76
C LEU A 8 19.81 7.04 22.74
N ARG A 9 18.49 7.00 22.92
CA ARG A 9 17.80 6.01 23.75
C ARG A 9 17.94 4.61 23.18
N ALA A 10 17.76 4.44 21.87
CA ALA A 10 17.98 3.16 21.20
C ALA A 10 19.44 2.70 21.32
N ALA A 11 20.41 3.60 21.17
CA ALA A 11 21.83 3.29 21.35
C ALA A 11 22.17 2.88 22.79
N SER A 12 21.57 3.54 23.80
CA SER A 12 21.73 3.16 25.21
C SER A 12 21.19 1.76 25.48
N ILE A 13 19.98 1.46 25.01
CA ILE A 13 19.36 0.14 25.16
C ILE A 13 20.24 -0.95 24.52
N LEU A 14 20.79 -0.69 23.33
CA LEU A 14 21.70 -1.63 22.66
C LEU A 14 23.04 -1.81 23.41
N SER A 15 23.51 -0.78 24.14
CA SER A 15 24.75 -0.85 24.93
C SER A 15 24.60 -1.63 26.24
N GLU A 16 23.36 -1.80 26.72
CA GLU A 16 23.01 -2.51 27.95
C GLU A 16 22.71 -4.00 27.72
N ILE A 17 22.78 -4.47 26.47
CA ILE A 17 22.51 -5.86 26.10
C ILE A 17 23.64 -6.77 26.60
N GLY A 18 23.29 -7.66 27.53
CA GLY A 18 24.20 -8.65 28.10
C GLY A 18 24.54 -9.77 27.11
N ASP A 19 25.57 -10.56 27.42
CA ASP A 19 26.06 -11.62 26.54
C ASP A 19 25.00 -12.70 26.24
N ALA A 20 24.05 -12.94 27.16
CA ALA A 20 22.95 -13.89 26.99
C ALA A 20 21.93 -13.46 25.92
N ASP A 21 21.75 -12.16 25.71
CA ASP A 21 20.78 -11.60 24.76
C ASP A 21 21.38 -11.45 23.35
N LYS A 22 22.71 -11.58 23.21
CA LYS A 22 23.40 -11.54 21.91
C LYS A 22 23.02 -12.73 21.03
N GLU A 23 22.79 -13.90 21.63
CA GLU A 23 22.32 -15.11 20.94
C GLU A 23 20.96 -14.90 20.25
N ILE A 24 20.06 -14.14 20.90
CA ILE A 24 18.71 -13.84 20.37
C ILE A 24 18.79 -12.84 19.20
N LEU A 25 19.84 -12.01 19.16
CA LEU A 25 20.03 -10.97 18.15
C LEU A 25 20.87 -11.40 16.95
N LEU A 26 21.60 -12.52 17.05
CA LEU A 26 22.39 -13.09 15.95
C LEU A 26 21.59 -13.28 14.64
N PRO A 27 20.33 -13.77 14.66
CA PRO A 27 19.53 -13.91 13.43
C PRO A 27 19.23 -12.57 12.74
N TYR A 28 19.26 -11.46 13.47
CA TYR A 28 18.96 -10.12 12.98
C TYR A 28 20.20 -9.31 12.59
N ARG A 29 21.40 -9.89 12.75
CA ARG A 29 22.69 -9.23 12.45
C ARG A 29 22.72 -8.62 11.05
N THR A 30 22.23 -9.35 10.05
CA THR A 30 22.19 -8.91 8.64
C THR A 30 21.30 -7.67 8.41
N LYS A 31 20.40 -7.36 9.34
CA LYS A 31 19.57 -6.14 9.32
C LYS A 31 20.12 -5.03 10.21
N LEU A 32 20.72 -5.40 11.35
CA LEU A 32 21.29 -4.46 12.32
C LEU A 32 22.60 -3.81 11.83
N GLU A 33 23.48 -4.59 11.19
CA GLU A 33 24.80 -4.14 10.74
C GLU A 33 24.70 -3.05 9.64
N PRO A 34 23.85 -3.19 8.60
CA PRO A 34 23.62 -2.11 7.64
C PRO A 34 22.96 -0.87 8.25
N ALA A 35 22.03 -1.05 9.20
CA ALA A 35 21.36 0.05 9.89
C ALA A 35 22.36 0.87 10.73
N PHE A 36 23.28 0.19 11.42
CA PHE A 36 24.37 0.82 12.16
C PHE A 36 25.30 1.62 11.24
N HIS A 37 25.75 1.04 10.13
CA HIS A 37 26.60 1.75 9.17
C HIS A 37 25.91 2.98 8.56
N ARG A 38 24.60 2.91 8.28
CA ARG A 38 23.82 4.07 7.80
C ARG A 38 23.76 5.18 8.84
N LEU A 39 23.51 4.83 10.11
CA LEU A 39 23.55 5.78 11.23
C LEU A 39 24.93 6.40 11.39
N GLN A 40 25.99 5.60 11.34
CA GLN A 40 27.36 6.07 11.44
C GLN A 40 27.70 7.04 10.30
N ALA A 41 27.32 6.74 9.06
CA ALA A 41 27.54 7.61 7.91
C ALA A 41 26.81 8.95 8.02
N LEU A 42 25.62 8.97 8.63
CA LEU A 42 24.85 10.19 8.88
C LEU A 42 25.41 11.04 10.04
N LEU A 43 26.10 10.40 10.99
CA LEU A 43 26.65 11.04 12.19
C LEU A 43 28.12 11.44 12.07
N GLN A 44 28.83 10.96 11.05
CA GLN A 44 30.21 11.38 10.76
C GLN A 44 30.23 12.87 10.36
N PRO A 45 30.98 13.73 11.07
CA PRO A 45 31.20 15.10 10.64
C PRO A 45 31.92 15.08 9.29
N ASN A 46 31.43 15.83 8.30
CA ASN A 46 32.08 15.99 7.00
C ASN A 46 33.52 16.53 7.17
N ALA A 47 34.48 15.62 7.33
CA ALA A 47 35.90 15.92 7.28
C ALA A 47 36.42 15.56 5.88
N HIS A 48 36.46 16.60 5.05
CA HIS A 48 37.33 16.78 3.89
C HIS A 48 36.95 16.10 2.57
N GLN A 49 36.30 16.91 1.74
CA GLN A 49 36.57 16.93 0.31
C GLN A 49 38.05 17.27 0.08
N GLN A 50 38.78 16.42 -0.64
CA GLN A 50 39.79 16.89 -1.59
C GLN A 50 39.81 16.00 -2.84
N PRO A 51 40.06 16.57 -4.03
CA PRO A 51 39.77 15.95 -5.31
C PRO A 51 40.99 15.23 -5.89
N THR A 52 40.84 13.98 -6.30
CA THR A 52 41.78 13.35 -7.25
C THR A 52 41.04 12.46 -8.25
N ARG A 53 40.93 13.01 -9.47
CA ARG A 53 41.09 12.39 -10.79
C ARG A 53 40.68 10.92 -11.02
N SER A 54 39.69 10.82 -11.92
CA SER A 54 39.51 9.89 -13.05
C SER A 54 39.08 8.43 -12.83
N THR A 55 38.05 8.08 -13.63
CA THR A 55 37.52 6.77 -14.07
C THR A 55 36.54 6.03 -13.14
N PRO A 56 35.62 5.21 -13.70
CA PRO A 56 34.58 5.48 -14.68
C PRO A 56 33.19 5.55 -14.00
N ILE A 57 32.16 6.00 -14.75
CA ILE A 57 30.77 6.12 -14.30
C ILE A 57 30.27 4.80 -13.67
N ALA A 58 30.21 4.77 -12.34
CA ALA A 58 29.52 3.72 -11.60
C ALA A 58 28.01 3.82 -11.86
N PRO A 59 27.29 2.70 -11.94
CA PRO A 59 25.85 2.72 -12.11
C PRO A 59 25.25 3.45 -10.91
N GLU A 60 24.36 4.41 -11.17
CA GLU A 60 23.60 5.11 -10.13
C GLU A 60 23.05 4.09 -9.13
N SER A 61 23.49 4.20 -7.87
CA SER A 61 23.10 3.28 -6.80
C SER A 61 21.58 3.18 -6.68
N ASN A 62 21.08 1.95 -6.59
CA ASN A 62 19.64 1.64 -6.44
C ASN A 62 18.96 2.47 -5.34
N ASP A 63 19.67 2.78 -4.25
CA ASP A 63 19.19 3.60 -3.14
C ASP A 63 18.65 4.99 -3.58
N ARG A 64 19.22 5.62 -4.63
CA ARG A 64 18.75 6.95 -5.10
C ARG A 64 17.45 6.87 -5.89
N ARG A 65 17.19 5.76 -6.59
CA ARG A 65 15.95 5.56 -7.37
C ARG A 65 14.78 5.17 -6.45
N GLU A 66 15.06 4.51 -5.34
CA GLU A 66 14.08 4.00 -4.38
C GLU A 66 13.40 5.15 -3.61
N ILE A 67 14.21 6.07 -3.06
CA ILE A 67 13.75 7.31 -2.42
C ILE A 67 12.89 8.16 -3.39
N HIS A 68 13.26 8.16 -4.67
CA HIS A 68 12.57 8.96 -5.68
C HIS A 68 11.11 8.53 -5.91
N SER A 69 10.80 7.22 -5.88
CA SER A 69 9.43 6.73 -6.13
C SER A 69 8.45 7.10 -5.00
N ILE A 70 8.92 7.01 -3.74
CA ILE A 70 8.17 7.42 -2.55
C ILE A 70 7.97 8.94 -2.56
N GLU A 71 9.03 9.71 -2.81
CA GLU A 71 8.94 11.17 -2.89
C GLU A 71 7.94 11.62 -3.97
N LEU A 72 7.95 10.98 -5.15
CA LEU A 72 7.00 11.28 -6.22
C LEU A 72 5.56 10.99 -5.79
N LEU A 73 5.30 9.86 -5.12
CA LEU A 73 3.99 9.54 -4.57
C LEU A 73 3.54 10.59 -3.54
N LEU A 74 4.41 10.95 -2.58
CA LEU A 74 4.07 11.94 -1.55
C LEU A 74 3.82 13.33 -2.15
N ARG A 75 4.60 13.75 -3.15
CA ARG A 75 4.34 15.01 -3.88
C ARG A 75 3.01 14.98 -4.65
N PHE A 76 2.67 13.84 -5.24
CA PHE A 76 1.40 13.66 -5.92
C PHE A 76 0.22 13.79 -4.94
N LEU A 77 0.31 13.09 -3.81
CA LEU A 77 -0.69 13.18 -2.75
C LEU A 77 -0.83 14.64 -2.28
N GLU A 78 0.28 15.35 -2.07
CA GLU A 78 0.26 16.75 -1.64
C GLU A 78 -0.43 17.67 -2.66
N ARG A 79 -0.15 17.48 -3.95
CA ARG A 79 -0.75 18.26 -5.03
C ARG A 79 -2.27 18.08 -5.08
N ASP A 80 -2.76 16.84 -4.96
CA ASP A 80 -4.19 16.51 -5.09
C ASP A 80 -4.95 16.62 -3.75
N ARG A 81 -4.26 16.92 -2.64
CA ARG A 81 -4.84 16.95 -1.28
C ARG A 81 -6.10 17.81 -1.15
N LYS A 82 -6.13 18.99 -1.79
CA LYS A 82 -7.30 19.89 -1.75
C LYS A 82 -8.52 19.30 -2.44
N GLU A 83 -8.33 18.62 -3.57
CA GLU A 83 -9.42 17.96 -4.29
C GLU A 83 -9.92 16.75 -3.51
N TYR A 84 -9.01 16.02 -2.88
CA TYR A 84 -9.35 14.90 -2.01
C TYR A 84 -10.19 15.35 -0.81
N ILE A 85 -9.81 16.44 -0.14
CA ILE A 85 -10.62 17.00 0.95
C ILE A 85 -12.04 17.36 0.46
N LYS A 86 -12.18 17.94 -0.74
CA LYS A 86 -13.49 18.24 -1.32
C LYS A 86 -14.32 16.97 -1.58
N LEU A 87 -13.71 15.94 -2.16
CA LEU A 87 -14.38 14.67 -2.43
C LEU A 87 -14.94 14.05 -1.14
N THR A 88 -14.14 14.06 -0.08
CA THR A 88 -14.48 13.42 1.20
C THR A 88 -15.39 14.27 2.09
N ALA A 89 -15.65 15.53 1.71
CA ALA A 89 -16.64 16.38 2.36
C ALA A 89 -18.09 16.01 1.95
N GLU A 90 -18.25 15.35 0.81
CA GLU A 90 -19.54 14.84 0.35
C GLU A 90 -19.86 13.45 0.95
N PRO A 91 -21.15 13.13 1.15
CA PRO A 91 -21.54 11.80 1.59
C PRO A 91 -21.20 10.74 0.53
N PRO A 92 -20.80 9.52 0.94
CA PRO A 92 -20.47 8.43 0.00
C PRO A 92 -21.56 8.10 -1.05
N THR A 93 -22.82 8.45 -0.79
CA THR A 93 -23.95 8.25 -1.73
C THR A 93 -23.85 9.09 -3.01
N SER A 94 -23.29 10.30 -2.95
CA SER A 94 -23.29 11.24 -4.08
C SER A 94 -22.37 10.80 -5.22
N PHE A 95 -21.24 10.15 -4.89
CA PHE A 95 -20.25 9.73 -5.88
C PHE A 95 -20.61 8.39 -6.53
N LEU A 96 -21.15 7.45 -5.75
CA LEU A 96 -21.48 6.10 -6.23
C LEU A 96 -22.68 6.06 -7.17
N SER A 97 -23.49 7.12 -7.26
CA SER A 97 -24.70 7.17 -8.09
C SER A 97 -24.42 7.44 -9.57
N LYS A 98 -23.22 7.94 -9.91
CA LYS A 98 -22.78 8.26 -11.28
C LYS A 98 -22.26 7.04 -12.07
N ALA A 99 -22.64 5.82 -11.68
CA ALA A 99 -22.08 4.60 -12.25
C ALA A 99 -22.53 4.39 -13.71
N VAL A 100 -21.59 3.90 -14.51
CA VAL A 100 -21.74 3.62 -15.95
C VAL A 100 -22.55 2.34 -16.15
N ASN A 101 -23.12 2.15 -17.33
CA ASN A 101 -23.91 0.98 -17.73
C ASN A 101 -23.17 -0.35 -17.47
N TRP A 102 -23.52 -1.05 -16.39
CA TRP A 102 -22.94 -2.32 -15.92
C TRP A 102 -23.51 -3.59 -16.59
N MET A 103 -24.13 -3.46 -17.77
CA MET A 103 -24.99 -4.51 -18.33
C MET A 103 -24.24 -5.67 -19.02
N ALA A 104 -22.93 -5.55 -19.26
CA ALA A 104 -22.20 -6.51 -20.10
C ALA A 104 -20.93 -7.10 -19.48
N GLU A 105 -20.54 -6.64 -18.29
CA GLU A 105 -19.30 -7.00 -17.62
C GLU A 105 -19.46 -6.70 -16.11
N ASP A 106 -18.70 -7.39 -15.26
CA ASP A 106 -18.65 -7.08 -13.82
C ASP A 106 -18.38 -5.57 -13.60
N PRO A 107 -19.21 -4.88 -12.80
CA PRO A 107 -19.06 -3.47 -12.47
C PRO A 107 -17.65 -3.07 -12.03
N ARG A 108 -16.97 -3.93 -11.28
CA ARG A 108 -15.62 -3.71 -10.76
C ARG A 108 -14.60 -3.68 -11.88
N ILE A 109 -14.80 -4.50 -12.91
CA ILE A 109 -13.96 -4.52 -14.09
C ILE A 109 -14.21 -3.27 -14.94
N VAL A 110 -15.47 -2.86 -15.10
CA VAL A 110 -15.84 -1.62 -15.81
C VAL A 110 -15.21 -0.39 -15.14
N ASP A 111 -15.34 -0.28 -13.82
CA ASP A 111 -14.84 0.87 -13.07
C ASP A 111 -13.31 0.86 -12.93
N PHE A 112 -12.67 -0.32 -12.86
CA PHE A 112 -11.22 -0.45 -12.88
C PHE A 112 -10.57 0.16 -14.14
N VAL A 113 -11.27 0.18 -15.28
CA VAL A 113 -10.77 0.80 -16.53
C VAL A 113 -10.32 2.25 -16.31
N SER A 114 -10.99 2.97 -15.40
CA SER A 114 -10.70 4.37 -15.06
C SER A 114 -9.29 4.59 -14.47
N LEU A 115 -8.61 3.53 -14.03
CA LEU A 115 -7.25 3.56 -13.49
C LEU A 115 -6.15 3.24 -14.52
N ALA A 116 -6.48 2.50 -15.58
CA ALA A 116 -5.53 2.09 -16.61
C ALA A 116 -5.30 3.15 -17.69
N GLU A 117 -6.22 4.12 -17.83
CA GLU A 117 -6.18 5.16 -18.85
C GLU A 117 -5.77 6.53 -18.28
N PRO A 118 -4.57 7.05 -18.60
CA PRO A 118 -3.98 8.18 -17.88
C PRO A 118 -4.49 9.57 -18.26
N LYS A 119 -5.45 9.73 -19.20
CA LYS A 119 -5.83 11.05 -19.72
C LYS A 119 -7.18 11.54 -19.21
N GLY A 120 -7.15 12.61 -18.42
CA GLY A 120 -8.29 13.50 -18.15
C GLY A 120 -9.33 13.00 -17.15
N LYS A 121 -9.05 11.93 -16.40
CA LYS A 121 -10.00 11.34 -15.45
C LYS A 121 -10.11 12.13 -14.15
N LEU A 122 -11.34 12.30 -13.68
CA LEU A 122 -11.64 13.02 -12.45
C LEU A 122 -11.20 12.20 -11.23
N LEU A 123 -11.03 12.87 -10.08
CA LEU A 123 -10.60 12.21 -8.83
C LEU A 123 -11.61 11.15 -8.36
N ASP A 124 -12.91 11.40 -8.55
CA ASP A 124 -13.99 10.48 -8.17
C ASP A 124 -13.96 9.17 -8.99
N GLU A 125 -13.69 9.26 -10.30
CA GLU A 125 -13.51 8.08 -11.17
C GLU A 125 -12.31 7.23 -10.76
N ARG A 126 -11.17 7.88 -10.46
CA ARG A 126 -9.96 7.19 -9.97
C ARG A 126 -10.23 6.51 -8.62
N PHE A 127 -10.91 7.20 -7.72
CA PHE A 127 -11.27 6.64 -6.43
C PHE A 127 -12.20 5.42 -6.58
N ARG A 128 -13.23 5.51 -7.42
CA ARG A 128 -14.17 4.41 -7.70
C ARG A 128 -13.49 3.20 -8.34
N GLY A 129 -12.58 3.41 -9.29
CA GLY A 129 -11.74 2.33 -9.82
C GLY A 129 -10.86 1.69 -8.74
N GLY A 130 -10.40 2.48 -7.78
CA GLY A 130 -9.70 2.00 -6.60
C GLY A 130 -10.57 1.12 -5.69
N LEU A 131 -11.83 1.52 -5.43
CA LEU A 131 -12.77 0.69 -4.67
C LEU A 131 -13.05 -0.64 -5.36
N SER A 132 -13.22 -0.60 -6.69
CA SER A 132 -13.41 -1.79 -7.51
C SER A 132 -12.27 -2.79 -7.37
N MET A 133 -11.04 -2.27 -7.39
CA MET A 133 -9.82 -3.02 -7.20
C MET A 133 -9.75 -3.69 -5.82
N ILE A 134 -10.08 -2.96 -4.76
CA ILE A 134 -10.09 -3.50 -3.40
C ILE A 134 -11.18 -4.55 -3.24
N SER A 135 -12.40 -4.25 -3.68
CA SER A 135 -13.56 -5.15 -3.59
C SER A 135 -13.33 -6.49 -4.30
N LEU A 136 -12.84 -6.48 -5.55
CA LEU A 136 -12.53 -7.73 -6.27
C LEU A 136 -11.35 -8.49 -5.63
N THR A 137 -10.38 -7.76 -5.09
CA THR A 137 -9.25 -8.38 -4.40
C THR A 137 -9.69 -9.04 -3.10
N ASP A 138 -10.58 -8.43 -2.33
CA ASP A 138 -11.09 -9.02 -1.09
C ASP A 138 -11.82 -10.33 -1.37
N GLU A 139 -12.68 -10.33 -2.39
CA GLU A 139 -13.37 -11.53 -2.82
C GLU A 139 -12.40 -12.63 -3.30
N TYR A 140 -11.32 -12.25 -3.98
CA TYR A 140 -10.24 -13.18 -4.34
C TYR A 140 -9.54 -13.74 -3.09
N LEU A 141 -9.18 -12.88 -2.13
CA LEU A 141 -8.45 -13.29 -0.92
C LEU A 141 -9.32 -14.19 -0.03
N GLU A 142 -10.62 -13.89 0.10
CA GLU A 142 -11.57 -14.75 0.81
C GLU A 142 -11.72 -16.13 0.14
N TRP A 143 -11.80 -16.14 -1.19
CA TRP A 143 -11.81 -17.39 -1.96
C TRP A 143 -10.51 -18.17 -1.77
N GLU A 144 -9.36 -17.51 -1.89
CA GLU A 144 -8.03 -18.14 -1.79
C GLU A 144 -7.81 -18.72 -0.39
N GLU A 145 -8.16 -17.97 0.66
CA GLU A 145 -8.09 -18.43 2.04
C GLU A 145 -8.95 -19.68 2.26
N ARG A 146 -10.17 -19.69 1.74
CA ARG A 146 -11.09 -20.83 1.88
C ARG A 146 -10.58 -22.10 1.20
N ILE A 147 -9.87 -21.97 0.07
CA ILE A 147 -9.39 -23.12 -0.71
C ILE A 147 -8.01 -23.59 -0.23
N TYR A 148 -7.11 -22.66 0.11
CA TYR A 148 -5.70 -22.93 0.35
C TYR A 148 -5.24 -22.69 1.81
N GLY A 149 -6.09 -22.10 2.65
CA GLY A 149 -5.78 -21.81 4.06
C GLY A 149 -4.71 -20.73 4.28
N SER A 150 -4.31 -20.03 3.21
CA SER A 150 -3.47 -18.83 3.29
C SER A 150 -3.65 -17.98 2.05
N THR A 151 -3.59 -16.66 2.21
CA THR A 151 -3.66 -15.73 1.06
C THR A 151 -2.28 -15.35 0.53
N ARG A 152 -2.22 -14.99 -0.76
CA ARG A 152 -1.03 -14.40 -1.37
C ARG A 152 -0.63 -13.10 -0.69
N ALA A 153 -1.59 -12.32 -0.19
CA ALA A 153 -1.30 -11.10 0.55
C ALA A 153 -0.60 -11.39 1.88
N ASP A 154 -0.93 -12.48 2.57
CA ASP A 154 -0.20 -12.92 3.79
C ASP A 154 1.22 -13.36 3.46
N ARG A 155 1.40 -14.21 2.44
CA ARG A 155 2.73 -14.68 2.03
C ARG A 155 3.68 -13.53 1.66
N ILE A 156 3.19 -12.55 0.89
CA ILE A 156 3.97 -11.36 0.55
C ILE A 156 4.22 -10.47 1.76
N PHE A 157 3.27 -10.38 2.68
CA PHE A 157 3.46 -9.62 3.91
C PHE A 157 4.57 -10.21 4.79
N ASP A 158 4.63 -11.54 4.89
CA ASP A 158 5.66 -12.27 5.65
C ASP A 158 7.05 -12.16 4.99
N ASP A 159 7.09 -12.21 3.65
CA ASP A 159 8.30 -11.98 2.86
C ASP A 159 8.02 -11.10 1.63
N LEU A 160 8.39 -9.81 1.73
CA LEU A 160 8.18 -8.83 0.66
C LEU A 160 8.94 -9.15 -0.62
N THR A 161 10.03 -9.92 -0.54
CA THR A 161 10.83 -10.31 -1.71
C THR A 161 10.13 -11.37 -2.56
N SER A 162 9.22 -12.14 -1.95
CA SER A 162 8.39 -13.15 -2.63
C SER A 162 7.35 -12.55 -3.59
N ALA A 163 7.12 -11.24 -3.55
CA ALA A 163 6.15 -10.57 -4.42
C ALA A 163 6.38 -10.81 -5.92
N SER A 164 7.63 -11.09 -6.30
CA SER A 164 8.02 -11.41 -7.68
C SER A 164 7.73 -12.85 -8.11
N ASP A 165 7.47 -13.77 -7.17
CA ASP A 165 7.12 -15.15 -7.52
C ASP A 165 5.63 -15.25 -7.85
N TRP A 166 5.33 -15.29 -9.13
CA TRP A 166 3.97 -15.40 -9.66
C TRP A 166 3.45 -16.84 -9.62
N ARG A 167 4.32 -17.84 -9.39
CA ARG A 167 3.92 -19.26 -9.39
C ARG A 167 2.99 -19.60 -8.23
N ASP A 168 3.05 -18.82 -7.15
CA ASP A 168 2.19 -18.96 -5.97
C ASP A 168 0.94 -18.06 -6.05
N SER A 169 0.43 -17.81 -7.27
CA SER A 169 -0.82 -17.06 -7.48
C SER A 169 -1.89 -17.96 -8.10
N HIS A 170 -3.11 -17.82 -7.59
CA HIS A 170 -4.26 -18.61 -8.01
C HIS A 170 -5.28 -17.77 -8.81
N TYR A 171 -4.83 -16.68 -9.44
CA TYR A 171 -5.71 -15.76 -10.16
C TYR A 171 -6.49 -16.44 -11.28
N LYS A 172 -5.82 -17.33 -12.03
CA LYS A 172 -6.45 -18.01 -13.18
C LYS A 172 -7.61 -18.89 -12.71
N GLU A 173 -7.38 -19.68 -11.66
CA GLU A 173 -8.39 -20.56 -11.08
C GLU A 173 -9.59 -19.76 -10.56
N PHE A 174 -9.34 -18.67 -9.81
CA PHE A 174 -10.42 -17.79 -9.34
C PHE A 174 -11.24 -17.18 -10.49
N ILE A 175 -10.57 -16.71 -11.54
CA ILE A 175 -11.23 -16.09 -12.69
C ILE A 175 -11.99 -17.14 -13.52
N GLU A 176 -11.48 -18.37 -13.59
CA GLU A 176 -12.15 -19.49 -14.26
C GLU A 176 -13.40 -19.96 -13.49
N ASP A 177 -13.35 -20.01 -12.16
CA ASP A 177 -14.50 -20.27 -11.28
C ASP A 177 -15.63 -19.24 -11.46
N ARG A 178 -15.30 -18.05 -12.01
CA ARG A 178 -16.21 -16.93 -12.23
C ARG A 178 -16.29 -16.49 -13.69
N SER A 179 -16.08 -17.42 -14.62
CA SER A 179 -16.00 -17.09 -16.06
C SER A 179 -17.23 -16.37 -16.61
N ASP A 180 -18.40 -16.62 -16.02
CA ASP A 180 -19.67 -16.02 -16.46
C ASP A 180 -19.82 -14.56 -16.00
N GLN A 181 -19.16 -14.20 -14.90
CA GLN A 181 -19.17 -12.86 -14.30
C GLN A 181 -18.01 -12.00 -14.82
N LEU A 182 -16.81 -12.58 -14.95
CA LEU A 182 -15.57 -11.90 -15.31
C LEU A 182 -15.18 -12.19 -16.77
N ARG A 183 -15.73 -11.41 -17.71
CA ARG A 183 -15.51 -11.65 -19.15
C ARG A 183 -14.11 -11.21 -19.59
N ASP A 184 -13.67 -10.02 -19.21
CA ASP A 184 -12.30 -9.55 -19.43
C ASP A 184 -11.36 -10.10 -18.35
N LYS A 185 -10.97 -11.37 -18.55
CA LYS A 185 -10.06 -12.11 -17.66
C LYS A 185 -8.73 -11.38 -17.43
N ALA A 186 -8.18 -10.74 -18.46
CA ALA A 186 -6.91 -10.04 -18.35
C ALA A 186 -7.01 -8.78 -17.49
N ARG A 187 -8.14 -8.05 -17.56
CA ARG A 187 -8.40 -6.94 -16.64
C ARG A 187 -8.68 -7.40 -15.24
N ALA A 188 -9.46 -8.47 -15.06
CA ALA A 188 -9.73 -9.05 -13.74
C ALA A 188 -8.43 -9.44 -13.02
N GLN A 189 -7.53 -10.14 -13.71
CA GLN A 189 -6.23 -10.49 -13.16
C GLN A 189 -5.43 -9.25 -12.74
N ARG A 190 -5.31 -8.22 -13.60
CA ARG A 190 -4.60 -6.97 -13.24
C ARG A 190 -5.24 -6.22 -12.07
N CYS A 191 -6.57 -6.25 -11.99
CA CYS A 191 -7.34 -5.65 -10.92
C CYS A 191 -6.96 -6.29 -9.58
N ILE A 192 -6.96 -7.63 -9.51
CA ILE A 192 -6.57 -8.39 -8.32
C ILE A 192 -5.08 -8.16 -7.98
N GLU A 193 -4.19 -8.28 -8.97
CA GLU A 193 -2.74 -8.09 -8.78
C GLU A 193 -2.42 -6.72 -8.18
N TYR A 194 -3.10 -5.66 -8.63
CA TYR A 194 -2.87 -4.33 -8.11
C TYR A 194 -3.44 -4.18 -6.70
N GLY A 195 -4.63 -4.71 -6.42
CA GLY A 195 -5.24 -4.62 -5.11
C GLY A 195 -4.50 -5.42 -4.04
N ILE A 196 -3.84 -6.54 -4.37
CA ILE A 196 -3.01 -7.30 -3.42
C ILE A 196 -1.96 -6.40 -2.78
N LYS A 197 -1.29 -5.57 -3.58
CA LYS A 197 -0.28 -4.63 -3.06
C LYS A 197 -0.86 -3.65 -2.05
N TYR A 198 -2.07 -3.16 -2.30
CA TYR A 198 -2.77 -2.29 -1.37
C TYR A 198 -3.11 -3.02 -0.07
N ARG A 199 -3.52 -4.29 -0.13
CA ARG A 199 -3.79 -5.11 1.05
C ARG A 199 -2.53 -5.46 1.85
N VAL A 200 -1.43 -5.78 1.18
CA VAL A 200 -0.10 -5.93 1.83
C VAL A 200 0.30 -4.62 2.52
N PHE A 201 0.16 -3.49 1.84
CA PHE A 201 0.49 -2.19 2.42
C PHE A 201 -0.42 -1.81 3.59
N HIS A 202 -1.71 -2.13 3.52
CA HIS A 202 -2.65 -1.94 4.62
C HIS A 202 -2.15 -2.69 5.86
N LYS A 203 -1.84 -3.99 5.74
CA LYS A 203 -1.30 -4.81 6.84
C LYS A 203 -0.02 -4.20 7.43
N LEU A 204 0.93 -3.77 6.59
CA LEU A 204 2.16 -3.09 7.02
C LEU A 204 1.88 -1.79 7.77
N TYR A 205 0.95 -0.98 7.26
CA TYR A 205 0.56 0.29 7.86
C TYR A 205 -0.10 0.06 9.23
N CYS A 206 -1.05 -0.88 9.34
CA CYS A 206 -1.71 -1.24 10.60
C CYS A 206 -0.71 -1.73 11.65
N LEU A 207 0.20 -2.64 11.26
CA LEU A 207 1.26 -3.15 12.16
C LEU A 207 2.07 -1.99 12.78
N ARG A 208 2.43 -0.99 11.96
CA ARG A 208 3.23 0.15 12.41
C ARG A 208 2.44 1.17 13.20
N LEU A 209 1.17 1.36 12.84
CA LEU A 209 0.25 2.21 13.59
C LEU A 209 0.04 1.65 15.00
N ALA A 210 -0.11 0.34 15.14
CA ALA A 210 -0.25 -0.35 16.42
C ALA A 210 1.00 -0.17 17.30
N VAL A 211 2.20 -0.33 16.73
CA VAL A 211 3.47 -0.08 17.46
C VAL A 211 3.56 1.37 17.98
N GLN A 212 2.94 2.33 17.28
CA GLN A 212 2.94 3.75 17.66
C GLN A 212 1.75 4.15 18.56
N SER A 213 0.76 3.29 18.78
CA SER A 213 -0.45 3.59 19.52
C SER A 213 -0.61 2.60 20.66
N GLU A 214 -0.30 3.02 21.88
CA GLU A 214 -0.26 2.12 23.04
C GLU A 214 -1.62 1.46 23.40
N HIS A 215 -2.77 1.88 22.84
CA HIS A 215 -4.09 1.61 23.45
C HIS A 215 -5.25 1.31 22.47
N ASP A 216 -5.08 0.53 21.38
CA ASP A 216 -6.27 -0.06 20.74
C ASP A 216 -5.98 -1.24 19.77
N ASN A 217 -6.65 -2.37 19.99
CA ASN A 217 -6.38 -3.66 19.33
C ASN A 217 -7.39 -4.03 18.23
N THR A 218 -8.09 -3.08 17.61
CA THR A 218 -9.03 -3.39 16.52
C THR A 218 -8.31 -3.42 15.17
N ILE A 219 -8.31 -4.59 14.52
CA ILE A 219 -7.67 -4.91 13.22
C ILE A 219 -8.26 -4.10 12.05
N ASP A 220 -9.48 -3.56 12.19
CA ASP A 220 -10.12 -2.69 11.19
C ASP A 220 -9.58 -1.25 11.18
N LYS A 221 -8.63 -0.90 12.05
CA LYS A 221 -8.00 0.43 12.05
C LYS A 221 -6.93 0.53 10.97
N GLY A 222 -7.06 1.54 10.13
CA GLY A 222 -6.09 1.93 9.13
C GLY A 222 -6.64 1.95 7.71
N ILE A 223 -7.91 1.60 7.47
CA ILE A 223 -8.47 1.53 6.12
C ILE A 223 -8.45 2.89 5.41
N GLY A 224 -8.44 4.00 6.16
CA GLY A 224 -8.27 5.35 5.63
C GLY A 224 -6.97 5.54 4.85
N ILE A 225 -5.95 4.70 5.08
CA ILE A 225 -4.73 4.69 4.26
C ILE A 225 -5.00 4.32 2.81
N LEU A 226 -5.92 3.38 2.59
CA LEU A 226 -6.33 3.01 1.25
C LEU A 226 -7.05 4.20 0.62
N GLY A 227 -7.94 4.85 1.38
CA GLY A 227 -8.65 6.05 0.97
C GLY A 227 -7.75 7.10 0.32
N ILE A 228 -6.61 7.40 0.93
CA ILE A 228 -5.68 8.40 0.38
C ILE A 228 -4.86 7.88 -0.83
N LEU A 229 -4.62 6.58 -0.91
CA LEU A 229 -3.77 5.97 -1.95
C LEU A 229 -4.53 5.54 -3.20
N LEU A 230 -5.83 5.25 -3.09
CA LEU A 230 -6.65 4.78 -4.21
C LEU A 230 -6.63 5.73 -5.42
N PRO A 231 -6.66 7.07 -5.27
CA PRO A 231 -6.54 7.96 -6.43
C PRO A 231 -5.16 7.99 -7.10
N SER A 232 -4.16 7.37 -6.47
CA SER A 232 -2.74 7.46 -6.81
C SER A 232 -2.16 6.14 -7.33
N VAL A 233 -2.99 5.24 -7.88
CA VAL A 233 -2.59 3.89 -8.34
C VAL A 233 -1.33 3.90 -9.20
N SER A 234 -1.24 4.81 -10.17
CA SER A 234 -0.08 4.88 -11.07
C SER A 234 1.25 5.20 -10.37
N HIS A 235 1.20 5.98 -9.29
CA HIS A 235 2.36 6.33 -8.48
C HIS A 235 2.65 5.26 -7.44
N PHE A 236 1.62 4.77 -6.76
CA PHE A 236 1.75 3.71 -5.76
C PHE A 236 2.26 2.40 -6.39
N ARG A 237 1.84 2.07 -7.63
CA ARG A 237 2.35 0.91 -8.37
C ARG A 237 3.88 0.94 -8.55
N ARG A 238 4.47 2.13 -8.68
CA ARG A 238 5.93 2.31 -8.93
C ARG A 238 6.79 2.12 -7.68
N VAL A 239 6.22 2.23 -6.49
CA VAL A 239 6.94 1.94 -5.22
C VAL A 239 7.28 0.45 -5.20
N LYS A 240 8.47 0.00 -4.82
CA LYS A 240 8.73 -1.46 -4.75
C LYS A 240 8.07 -2.06 -3.51
N TYR A 241 7.89 -3.38 -3.47
CA TYR A 241 7.38 -4.05 -2.26
C TYR A 241 8.31 -3.84 -1.06
N ASP A 242 9.62 -3.94 -1.28
CA ASP A 242 10.66 -3.69 -0.26
C ASP A 242 10.65 -2.25 0.30
N ASP A 243 10.09 -1.31 -0.48
CA ASP A 243 10.00 0.10 -0.12
C ASP A 243 8.70 0.45 0.64
N LEU A 244 7.71 -0.44 0.64
CA LEU A 244 6.43 -0.26 1.35
C LEU A 244 6.61 0.01 2.84
N PRO A 245 7.52 -0.71 3.55
CA PRO A 245 8.02 -0.29 4.85
C PRO A 245 8.34 1.21 4.92
N TYR A 246 9.25 1.74 4.12
CA TYR A 246 9.64 3.15 4.22
C TYR A 246 8.47 4.11 3.96
N LEU A 247 7.61 3.79 3.00
CA LEU A 247 6.40 4.55 2.71
C LEU A 247 5.47 4.64 3.93
N ALA A 248 5.23 3.54 4.64
CA ALA A 248 4.36 3.54 5.82
C ALA A 248 4.90 4.47 6.91
N ASN A 249 6.22 4.46 7.16
CA ASN A 249 6.85 5.39 8.11
C ASN A 249 6.75 6.85 7.67
N ALA A 250 6.97 7.11 6.37
CA ALA A 250 6.88 8.46 5.83
C ALA A 250 5.47 9.04 5.99
N ILE A 251 4.43 8.23 5.74
CA ILE A 251 3.04 8.65 5.93
C ILE A 251 2.75 8.91 7.41
N LEU A 252 3.10 7.97 8.31
CA LEU A 252 2.90 8.09 9.75
C LEU A 252 3.64 9.28 10.38
N SER A 253 4.78 9.66 9.81
CA SER A 253 5.60 10.80 10.27
C SER A 253 5.17 12.15 9.69
N SER A 254 4.12 12.16 8.86
CA SER A 254 3.64 13.34 8.15
C SER A 254 2.20 13.69 8.55
N LYS A 255 1.72 14.85 8.08
CA LYS A 255 0.32 15.27 8.22
C LYS A 255 -0.69 14.30 7.61
N TRP A 256 -0.25 13.38 6.74
CA TRP A 256 -1.12 12.35 6.19
C TRP A 256 -1.62 11.38 7.25
N ARG A 257 -0.92 11.22 8.38
CA ARG A 257 -1.44 10.43 9.51
C ARG A 257 -2.83 10.91 9.95
N ASP A 258 -2.97 12.21 10.21
CA ASP A 258 -4.23 12.79 10.67
C ASP A 258 -5.30 12.70 9.57
N ASP A 259 -4.91 12.89 8.31
CA ASP A 259 -5.82 12.76 7.18
C ASP A 259 -6.30 11.30 7.05
N THR A 260 -5.42 10.30 7.15
CA THR A 260 -5.83 8.88 7.11
C THR A 260 -6.81 8.54 8.22
N GLN A 261 -6.60 9.04 9.44
CA GLN A 261 -7.54 8.82 10.55
C GLN A 261 -8.90 9.47 10.30
N LYS A 262 -8.94 10.69 9.74
CA LYS A 262 -10.20 11.35 9.38
C LYS A 262 -10.96 10.58 8.29
N GLN A 263 -10.23 9.91 7.41
CA GLN A 263 -10.78 9.18 6.27
C GLN A 263 -11.20 7.75 6.57
N GLU A 264 -10.89 7.26 7.77
CA GLU A 264 -11.18 5.90 8.20
C GLU A 264 -12.65 5.52 7.96
N LYS A 265 -13.55 6.27 8.60
CA LYS A 265 -14.99 6.03 8.53
C LYS A 265 -15.54 6.23 7.12
N TRP A 266 -15.09 7.28 6.42
CA TRP A 266 -15.58 7.59 5.08
C TRP A 266 -15.16 6.50 4.09
N THR A 267 -13.91 6.05 4.14
CA THR A 267 -13.39 4.97 3.27
C THR A 267 -14.09 3.65 3.54
N ALA A 268 -14.28 3.28 4.81
CA ALA A 268 -15.03 2.08 5.19
C ALA A 268 -16.47 2.11 4.64
N GLN A 269 -17.16 3.25 4.78
CA GLN A 269 -18.51 3.43 4.25
C GLN A 269 -18.54 3.34 2.72
N CYS A 270 -17.56 3.92 2.04
CA CYS A 270 -17.44 3.84 0.58
C CYS A 270 -17.33 2.40 0.10
N LEU A 271 -16.46 1.58 0.72
CA LEU A 271 -16.31 0.16 0.40
C LEU A 271 -17.61 -0.61 0.64
N ALA A 272 -18.17 -0.53 1.85
CA ALA A 272 -19.40 -1.25 2.21
C ALA A 272 -20.59 -0.88 1.30
N MET A 273 -20.72 0.40 0.94
CA MET A 273 -21.76 0.85 0.02
C MET A 273 -21.53 0.40 -1.42
N PHE A 274 -20.28 0.37 -1.86
CA PHE A 274 -19.90 -0.11 -3.18
C PHE A 274 -20.28 -1.60 -3.31
N ASP A 275 -19.89 -2.42 -2.34
CA ASP A 275 -20.23 -3.86 -2.31
C ASP A 275 -21.73 -4.09 -2.23
N SER A 276 -22.45 -3.32 -1.41
CA SER A 276 -23.93 -3.40 -1.34
C SER A 276 -24.61 -3.06 -2.68
N LYS A 277 -24.04 -2.15 -3.47
CA LYS A 277 -24.57 -1.83 -4.81
C LYS A 277 -24.33 -2.94 -5.82
N LEU A 278 -23.20 -3.65 -5.72
CA LEU A 278 -22.93 -4.83 -6.55
C LEU A 278 -24.02 -5.89 -6.32
N LEU A 279 -24.25 -6.24 -5.05
CA LEU A 279 -25.28 -7.23 -4.66
C LEU A 279 -26.68 -6.88 -5.18
N LYS A 280 -27.05 -5.59 -5.15
CA LYS A 280 -28.36 -5.11 -5.67
C LYS A 280 -28.46 -5.13 -7.19
N THR A 281 -27.33 -5.11 -7.90
CA THR A 281 -27.29 -5.15 -9.36
C THR A 281 -27.44 -6.58 -9.85
N ASP A 282 -26.77 -7.53 -9.19
CA ASP A 282 -26.90 -8.96 -9.48
C ASP A 282 -28.34 -9.46 -9.31
N LEU A 283 -29.03 -8.98 -8.28
CA LEU A 283 -30.45 -9.31 -8.02
C LEU A 283 -31.44 -8.77 -9.05
N LYS A 284 -31.04 -7.82 -9.92
CA LYS A 284 -31.91 -7.27 -10.97
C LYS A 284 -31.74 -7.97 -12.33
N GLN A 285 -30.78 -8.89 -12.44
CA GLN A 285 -30.51 -9.64 -13.66
C GLN A 285 -31.18 -11.03 -13.70
N TYR A 286 -31.94 -11.38 -12.66
CA TYR A 286 -32.82 -12.55 -12.57
C TYR A 286 -34.29 -12.13 -12.49
#